data_AF-A0A1I3PFA2-F1
#
_entry.id   AF-A0A1I3PFA2-F1
#
_cell.length_a   1.000
_cell.length_b   1.000
_cell.length_c   1.000
_cell.angle_alpha   90.00
_cell.angle_beta   90.00
_cell.angle_gamma   90.00
#
_symmetry.space_group_name_H-M   'P 1'
#
loop_
_entity.id
_entity.type
_entity.pdbx_description
1 polymer ?
#
loop_
_entity_poly.entity_id
_entity_poly.type
_entity_poly.pdbx_seq_one_letter_code
_entity_poly.pdbx_strand_id
1 'polypeptide(L)'
;MRRVLGILAVLFLSFAGIATAQAGVSVKVDIAAQRMQVTTTDGEVYNWAISSGRKGFRSPNGVYRPTRLEKNWYSRKYGGAMPYAVFFRGGYAIHGTNAVGALGRPASHGCIRLHTANAAKFFALVKKHGAGQTRIALNGAADDGLSQFAKASGGAKSKLAKAKARERAAVAQSRKAPSWNAAREQIFLRPALPVDAFGYQPYYPNQRWR
;
A
#
# COMPACT_ATOMS: atom_id res chain seq x y z
N MET A 1 41.35 28.53 46.78
CA MET A 1 40.57 28.88 45.55
C MET A 1 40.53 27.74 44.52
N ARG A 2 40.29 26.48 44.91
CA ARG A 2 40.37 25.32 43.98
C ARG A 2 39.23 24.29 44.13
N ARG A 3 38.11 24.65 44.76
CA ARG A 3 37.01 23.70 45.02
C ARG A 3 35.62 24.15 44.56
N VAL A 4 35.53 25.19 43.72
CA VAL A 4 34.23 25.72 43.25
C VAL A 4 33.98 25.44 41.76
N LEU A 5 34.96 24.92 41.02
CA LEU A 5 34.85 24.67 39.57
C LEU A 5 34.22 23.30 39.19
N GLY A 6 33.72 22.52 40.14
CA GLY A 6 33.22 21.16 39.87
C GLY A 6 31.72 21.02 39.61
N ILE A 7 30.90 22.04 39.94
CA ILE A 7 29.43 21.91 39.93
C ILE A 7 28.78 22.52 38.67
N LEU A 8 29.50 23.37 37.92
CA LEU A 8 28.98 23.99 36.70
C LEU A 8 29.08 23.11 35.44
N ALA A 9 29.77 21.97 35.50
CA ALA A 9 29.89 21.04 34.36
C ALA A 9 28.74 20.01 34.29
N VAL A 10 27.97 19.84 35.36
CA VAL A 10 26.86 18.85 35.41
C VAL A 10 25.51 19.46 34.99
N LEU A 11 25.40 20.79 34.93
CA LEU A 11 24.16 21.48 34.54
C LEU A 11 23.99 21.66 33.02
N PHE A 12 25.00 21.36 32.22
CA PHE A 12 24.94 21.50 30.75
C PHE A 12 24.61 20.19 30.02
N LEU A 13 24.44 19.06 30.73
CA LEU A 13 24.25 17.73 30.12
C LEU A 13 22.84 17.15 30.28
N SER A 14 21.83 17.98 30.55
CA SER A 14 20.45 17.50 30.78
C SER A 14 19.42 17.94 29.74
N PHE A 15 19.82 18.68 28.70
CA PHE A 15 18.92 18.97 27.56
C PHE A 15 19.00 17.85 26.51
N ALA A 16 18.84 16.61 26.95
CA ALA A 16 18.61 15.48 26.06
C ALA A 16 17.27 15.71 25.36
N GLY A 17 17.35 15.92 24.04
CA GLY A 17 16.24 16.35 23.20
C GLY A 17 14.96 15.54 23.43
N ILE A 18 13.91 16.24 23.84
CA ILE A 18 12.55 15.77 23.66
C ILE A 18 12.37 15.66 22.15
N ALA A 19 12.48 14.44 21.61
CA ALA A 19 12.04 14.16 20.26
C ALA A 19 10.55 14.50 20.21
N THR A 20 10.22 15.69 19.69
CA THR A 20 8.84 16.02 19.40
C THR A 20 8.34 14.94 18.46
N ALA A 21 7.35 14.15 18.89
CA ALA A 21 6.67 13.27 17.98
C ALA A 21 6.08 14.16 16.88
N GLN A 22 6.69 14.15 15.69
CA GLN A 22 6.31 14.99 14.57
C GLN A 22 4.82 14.76 14.28
N ALA A 23 3.97 15.74 14.60
CA ALA A 23 2.54 15.62 14.35
C ALA A 23 2.28 15.60 12.83
N GLY A 24 1.60 14.57 12.34
CA GLY A 24 1.52 14.29 10.91
C GLY A 24 0.23 13.62 10.47
N VAL A 25 0.08 13.50 9.15
CA VAL A 25 -1.10 12.92 8.49
C VAL A 25 -0.66 11.73 7.66
N SER A 26 -1.14 10.53 8.00
CA SER A 26 -0.95 9.32 7.22
C SER A 26 -2.22 9.02 6.40
N VAL A 27 -2.08 9.01 5.08
CA VAL A 27 -3.15 8.69 4.14
C VAL A 27 -2.83 7.40 3.42
N LYS A 28 -3.78 6.45 3.45
CA LYS A 28 -3.73 5.21 2.67
C LYS A 28 -4.91 5.18 1.72
N VAL A 29 -4.62 5.17 0.42
CA VAL A 29 -5.60 5.04 -0.64
C VAL A 29 -5.52 3.64 -1.21
N ASP A 30 -6.61 2.91 -1.11
CA ASP A 30 -6.82 1.62 -1.73
C ASP A 30 -7.71 1.81 -2.97
N ILE A 31 -7.10 1.68 -4.14
CA ILE A 31 -7.76 1.83 -5.43
C ILE A 31 -8.63 0.62 -5.75
N ALA A 32 -8.27 -0.58 -5.31
CA ALA A 32 -9.10 -1.76 -5.56
C ALA A 32 -10.40 -1.68 -4.73
N ALA A 33 -10.28 -1.28 -3.46
CA ALA A 33 -11.42 -1.11 -2.57
C ALA A 33 -12.18 0.21 -2.76
N GLN A 34 -11.62 1.16 -3.53
CA GLN A 34 -12.13 2.54 -3.64
C GLN A 34 -12.33 3.21 -2.29
N ARG A 35 -11.34 3.07 -1.40
CA ARG A 35 -11.32 3.66 -0.05
C ARG A 35 -10.09 4.52 0.18
N MET A 36 -10.27 5.56 0.98
CA MET A 36 -9.17 6.38 1.52
C MET A 36 -9.29 6.42 3.04
N GLN A 37 -8.26 5.91 3.70
CA GLN A 37 -8.09 5.98 5.15
C GLN A 37 -7.15 7.13 5.49
N VAL A 38 -7.54 7.94 6.47
CA VAL A 38 -6.72 9.06 6.97
C VAL A 38 -6.57 8.89 8.47
N THR A 39 -5.33 8.98 8.95
CA THR A 39 -5.00 8.94 10.37
C THR A 39 -4.10 10.11 10.68
N THR A 40 -4.39 10.85 11.75
CA THR A 40 -3.49 11.88 12.27
C THR A 40 -2.78 11.38 13.54
N THR A 41 -1.64 11.98 13.84
CA THR A 41 -0.94 11.77 15.13
C THR A 41 -1.78 12.19 16.33
N ASP A 42 -2.72 13.11 16.13
CA ASP A 42 -3.61 13.63 17.17
C ASP A 42 -4.79 12.68 17.45
N GLY A 43 -4.84 11.52 16.78
CA GLY A 43 -5.84 10.47 16.99
C GLY A 43 -7.07 10.56 16.07
N GLU A 44 -7.15 11.50 15.14
CA GLU A 44 -8.26 11.54 14.19
C GLU A 44 -8.14 10.41 13.17
N VAL A 45 -9.22 9.62 12.99
CA VAL A 45 -9.28 8.52 12.02
C VAL A 45 -10.50 8.67 11.13
N TYR A 46 -10.29 8.55 9.82
CA TYR A 46 -11.35 8.62 8.82
C TYR A 46 -11.22 7.49 7.80
N ASN A 47 -12.35 7.07 7.26
CA ASN A 47 -12.42 6.13 6.15
C ASN A 47 -13.50 6.60 5.16
N TRP A 48 -13.09 7.02 3.97
CA TRP A 48 -13.97 7.65 2.99
C TRP A 48 -14.03 6.85 1.69
N ALA A 49 -15.20 6.84 1.05
CA ALA A 49 -15.34 6.37 -0.32
C ALA A 49 -14.64 7.35 -1.27
N ILE A 50 -13.94 6.81 -2.27
CA ILE A 50 -13.28 7.59 -3.30
C ILE A 50 -13.79 7.23 -4.70
N SER A 51 -13.46 8.06 -5.69
CA SER A 51 -13.47 7.66 -7.09
C SER A 51 -12.10 7.91 -7.71
N SER A 52 -11.38 6.84 -8.03
CA SER A 52 -10.06 6.90 -8.68
C SER A 52 -10.17 6.95 -10.20
N GLY A 53 -9.01 6.92 -10.86
CA GLY A 53 -8.89 6.88 -12.32
C GLY A 53 -9.58 5.69 -12.98
N ARG A 54 -10.40 5.93 -14.00
CA ARG A 54 -11.01 4.87 -14.83
C ARG A 54 -10.00 4.20 -15.77
N LYS A 55 -10.41 3.14 -16.47
CA LYS A 55 -9.59 2.52 -17.52
C LYS A 55 -9.08 3.57 -18.52
N GLY A 56 -7.78 3.55 -18.81
CA GLY A 56 -7.10 4.56 -19.65
C GLY A 56 -6.65 5.84 -18.92
N PHE A 57 -7.05 6.04 -17.65
CA PHE A 57 -6.69 7.21 -16.85
C PHE A 57 -6.31 6.84 -15.42
N ARG A 58 -5.49 5.80 -15.23
CA ARG A 58 -5.19 5.24 -13.90
C ARG A 58 -4.55 6.25 -12.95
N SER A 59 -4.90 6.13 -11.67
CA SER A 59 -4.21 6.81 -10.58
C SER A 59 -2.87 6.12 -10.30
N PRO A 60 -1.75 6.86 -10.19
CA PRO A 60 -0.43 6.25 -10.10
C PRO A 60 -0.16 5.71 -8.68
N ASN A 61 0.08 4.40 -8.57
CA ASN A 61 0.56 3.81 -7.31
C ASN A 61 1.86 4.48 -6.86
N GLY A 62 2.06 4.61 -5.54
CA GLY A 62 3.27 5.20 -4.99
C GLY A 62 3.07 5.81 -3.63
N VAL A 63 4.15 6.41 -3.11
CA VAL A 63 4.14 7.19 -1.88
C VAL A 63 4.51 8.61 -2.23
N TYR A 64 3.68 9.56 -1.80
CA TYR A 64 3.77 10.96 -2.17
C TYR A 64 3.67 11.84 -0.94
N ARG A 65 4.06 13.10 -1.13
CA ARG A 65 3.75 14.20 -0.23
C ARG A 65 2.91 15.23 -0.98
N PRO A 66 2.03 15.97 -0.30
CA PRO A 66 1.42 17.15 -0.88
C PRO A 66 2.48 18.11 -1.43
N THR A 67 2.26 18.61 -2.64
CA THR A 67 3.14 19.59 -3.29
C THR A 67 2.49 20.96 -3.36
N ARG A 68 1.16 21.03 -3.41
CA ARG A 68 0.39 22.28 -3.49
C ARG A 68 -1.03 22.08 -2.98
N LEU A 69 -1.55 23.08 -2.30
CA LEU A 69 -2.93 23.12 -1.80
C LEU A 69 -3.67 24.26 -2.50
N GLU A 70 -4.78 23.94 -3.16
CA GLU A 70 -5.65 24.92 -3.82
C GLU A 70 -7.09 24.74 -3.32
N LYS A 71 -7.64 25.75 -2.63
CA LYS A 71 -9.01 25.68 -2.15
C LYS A 71 -10.02 25.66 -3.31
N ASN A 72 -9.77 26.46 -4.35
CA ASN A 72 -10.60 26.57 -5.54
C ASN A 72 -9.71 26.33 -6.76
N TRP A 73 -9.73 25.12 -7.33
CA TRP A 73 -8.99 24.82 -8.55
C TRP A 73 -9.93 24.43 -9.69
N TYR A 74 -9.59 24.82 -10.91
CA TYR A 74 -10.30 24.43 -12.12
C TYR A 74 -9.34 23.75 -13.10
N SER A 75 -9.65 22.52 -13.49
CA SER A 75 -8.83 21.76 -14.45
C SER A 75 -9.13 22.20 -15.87
N ARG A 76 -8.20 22.95 -16.49
CA ARG A 76 -8.31 23.34 -17.90
C ARG A 76 -8.26 22.14 -18.85
N LYS A 77 -7.43 21.14 -18.54
CA LYS A 77 -7.25 19.94 -19.38
C LYS A 77 -8.49 19.04 -19.44
N TYR A 78 -9.27 18.98 -18.36
CA TYR A 78 -10.40 18.05 -18.22
C TYR A 78 -11.75 18.75 -17.97
N GLY A 79 -11.79 20.09 -18.01
CA GLY A 79 -13.01 20.89 -17.87
C GLY A 79 -13.79 20.61 -16.60
N GLY A 80 -13.28 20.96 -15.42
CA GLY A 80 -14.03 20.73 -14.19
C GLY A 80 -13.44 21.33 -12.92
N ALA A 81 -14.34 21.68 -11.99
CA ALA A 81 -13.98 22.17 -10.67
C ALA A 81 -13.38 21.05 -9.79
N MET A 82 -12.33 21.40 -9.07
CA MET A 82 -11.59 20.57 -8.13
C MET A 82 -11.50 21.31 -6.78
N PRO A 83 -12.60 21.45 -6.05
CA PRO A 83 -12.60 22.11 -4.75
C PRO A 83 -11.70 21.35 -3.76
N TYR A 84 -11.00 22.08 -2.91
CA TYR A 84 -10.10 21.55 -1.88
C TYR A 84 -9.04 20.60 -2.44
N ALA A 85 -8.40 21.00 -3.53
CA ALA A 85 -7.40 20.19 -4.22
C ALA A 85 -6.07 20.16 -3.45
N VAL A 86 -5.65 18.95 -3.08
CA VAL A 86 -4.33 18.64 -2.55
C VAL A 86 -3.55 17.90 -3.64
N PHE A 87 -2.69 18.63 -4.35
CA PHE A 87 -1.80 18.07 -5.36
C PHE A 87 -0.70 17.27 -4.70
N PHE A 88 -0.35 16.12 -5.27
CA PHE A 88 0.71 15.25 -4.74
C PHE A 88 1.72 14.79 -5.80
N ARG A 89 1.42 15.00 -7.09
CA ARG A 89 2.32 14.69 -8.20
C ARG A 89 1.88 15.39 -9.49
N GLY A 90 2.58 16.42 -9.94
CA GLY A 90 2.23 17.14 -11.17
C GLY A 90 0.76 17.59 -11.17
N GLY A 91 -0.04 17.08 -12.12
CA GLY A 91 -1.49 17.34 -12.20
C GLY A 91 -2.39 16.41 -11.39
N TYR A 92 -1.86 15.43 -10.67
CA TYR A 92 -2.64 14.50 -9.84
C TYR A 92 -2.92 15.10 -8.46
N ALA A 93 -4.19 15.06 -8.05
CA ALA A 93 -4.64 15.59 -6.77
C ALA A 93 -5.68 14.71 -6.09
N ILE A 94 -5.82 14.88 -4.78
CA ILE A 94 -7.00 14.49 -4.00
C ILE A 94 -7.89 15.73 -3.91
N HIS A 95 -9.15 15.64 -4.36
CA HIS A 95 -10.05 16.80 -4.40
C HIS A 95 -11.52 16.43 -4.27
N GLY A 96 -12.38 17.41 -3.99
CA GLY A 96 -13.83 17.24 -3.92
C GLY A 96 -14.48 17.08 -5.30
N THR A 97 -15.65 16.45 -5.36
CA THR A 97 -16.40 16.27 -6.60
C THR A 97 -17.90 16.46 -6.41
N ASN A 98 -18.57 16.96 -7.45
CA ASN A 98 -20.03 16.97 -7.53
C ASN A 98 -20.59 15.64 -8.10
N ALA A 99 -19.74 14.79 -8.68
CA ALA A 99 -20.13 13.47 -9.18
C ALA A 99 -20.20 12.43 -8.05
N VAL A 100 -21.01 12.71 -7.02
CA VAL A 100 -21.10 11.90 -5.79
C VAL A 100 -21.53 10.46 -6.08
N GLY A 101 -22.43 10.26 -7.05
CA GLY A 101 -22.86 8.91 -7.50
C GLY A 101 -21.79 8.07 -8.20
N ALA A 102 -20.57 8.59 -8.34
CA ALA A 102 -19.41 7.84 -8.83
C ALA A 102 -18.45 7.41 -7.71
N LEU A 103 -18.64 7.86 -6.46
CA LEU A 103 -17.84 7.41 -5.32
C LEU A 103 -18.09 5.92 -5.07
N GLY A 104 -17.03 5.18 -4.76
CA GLY A 104 -17.04 3.71 -4.65
C GLY A 104 -16.66 2.98 -5.94
N ARG A 105 -16.44 3.70 -7.05
CA ARG A 105 -15.98 3.11 -8.33
C ARG A 105 -14.99 4.02 -9.07
N PRO A 106 -14.07 3.46 -9.88
CA PRO A 106 -13.18 4.26 -10.71
C PRO A 106 -13.93 5.00 -11.83
N ALA A 107 -13.90 6.33 -11.82
CA ALA A 107 -14.57 7.17 -12.83
C ALA A 107 -13.81 8.45 -13.19
N SER A 108 -12.66 8.69 -12.57
CA SER A 108 -11.88 9.92 -12.75
C SER A 108 -10.88 9.85 -13.91
N HIS A 109 -10.27 10.99 -14.22
CA HIS A 109 -9.13 11.07 -15.15
C HIS A 109 -7.76 10.89 -14.43
N GLY A 110 -7.76 10.21 -13.27
CA GLY A 110 -6.55 9.85 -12.53
C GLY A 110 -6.45 10.48 -11.14
N CYS A 111 -7.15 11.59 -10.90
CA CYS A 111 -7.25 12.18 -9.56
C CYS A 111 -8.04 11.27 -8.61
N ILE A 112 -7.85 11.45 -7.30
CA ILE A 112 -8.66 10.80 -6.29
C ILE A 112 -9.78 11.75 -5.89
N ARG A 113 -11.00 11.43 -6.29
CA ARG A 113 -12.18 12.24 -5.95
C ARG A 113 -12.73 11.81 -4.60
N LEU A 114 -13.12 12.79 -3.79
CA LEU A 114 -13.83 12.63 -2.53
C LEU A 114 -15.16 13.36 -2.60
N HIS A 115 -16.08 13.01 -1.71
CA HIS A 115 -17.17 13.91 -1.36
C HIS A 115 -16.60 15.26 -0.94
N THR A 116 -17.20 16.38 -1.37
CA THR A 116 -16.63 17.72 -1.16
C THR A 116 -16.38 18.05 0.31
N ALA A 117 -17.27 17.63 1.22
CA ALA A 117 -17.06 17.77 2.66
C ALA A 117 -15.80 17.02 3.17
N ASN A 118 -15.57 15.80 2.69
CA ASN A 118 -14.40 15.01 3.07
C ASN A 118 -13.11 15.62 2.49
N ALA A 119 -13.17 16.16 1.27
CA ALA A 119 -12.05 16.88 0.67
C ALA A 119 -11.71 18.15 1.47
N ALA A 120 -12.71 18.92 1.91
CA ALA A 120 -12.51 20.08 2.77
C ALA A 120 -11.83 19.71 4.09
N LYS A 121 -12.30 18.63 4.74
CA LYS A 121 -11.69 18.12 5.97
C LYS A 121 -10.24 17.66 5.73
N PHE A 122 -10.00 16.89 4.67
CA PHE A 122 -8.66 16.45 4.31
C PHE A 122 -7.72 17.63 4.07
N PHE A 123 -8.16 18.61 3.29
CA PHE A 123 -7.41 19.83 3.02
C PHE A 123 -7.04 20.57 4.31
N ALA A 124 -7.99 20.69 5.24
CA ALA A 124 -7.75 21.31 6.53
C ALA A 124 -6.72 20.55 7.36
N LEU A 125 -6.77 19.21 7.38
CA LEU A 125 -5.77 18.38 8.04
C LEU A 125 -4.37 18.59 7.45
N VAL A 126 -4.24 18.56 6.12
CA VAL A 126 -2.96 18.79 5.46
C VAL A 126 -2.45 20.22 5.72
N LYS A 127 -3.34 21.21 5.73
CA LYS A 127 -2.98 22.61 6.04
C LYS A 127 -2.52 22.76 7.50
N LYS A 128 -3.17 22.06 8.44
CA LYS A 128 -2.85 22.08 9.88
C LYS A 128 -1.48 21.44 10.17
N HIS A 129 -1.25 20.24 9.67
CA HIS A 129 -0.03 19.47 9.97
C HIS A 129 1.14 19.77 9.01
N GLY A 130 0.85 20.37 7.87
CA GLY A 130 1.83 20.70 6.85
C GLY A 130 2.12 19.57 5.86
N ALA A 131 2.55 19.97 4.67
CA ALA A 131 2.86 19.05 3.58
C ALA A 131 4.03 18.10 3.90
N GLY A 132 5.05 18.57 4.62
CA GLY A 132 6.22 17.76 4.99
C GLY A 132 5.89 16.57 5.91
N GLN A 133 4.89 16.76 6.79
CA GLN A 133 4.40 15.75 7.74
C GLN A 133 3.21 14.95 7.20
N THR A 134 2.81 15.17 5.95
CA THR A 134 1.73 14.43 5.31
C THR A 134 2.31 13.38 4.37
N ARG A 135 1.92 12.12 4.56
CA ARG A 135 2.32 10.98 3.71
C ARG A 135 1.10 10.37 3.03
N ILE A 136 1.11 10.31 1.71
CA ILE A 136 0.03 9.74 0.90
C ILE A 136 0.52 8.47 0.23
N ALA A 137 -0.02 7.31 0.60
CA ALA A 137 0.27 6.03 -0.05
C ALA A 137 -0.91 5.60 -0.93
N LEU A 138 -0.72 5.55 -2.24
CA LEU A 138 -1.68 5.01 -3.21
C LEU A 138 -1.27 3.59 -3.63
N ASN A 139 -2.17 2.63 -3.45
CA ASN A 139 -1.98 1.23 -3.82
C ASN A 139 -3.21 0.68 -4.56
N GLY A 140 -3.08 -0.46 -5.22
CA GLY A 140 -4.21 -1.23 -5.76
C GLY A 140 -4.61 -0.89 -7.20
N ALA A 141 -3.95 0.05 -7.88
CA ALA A 141 -4.08 0.11 -9.33
C ALA A 141 -3.36 -1.11 -9.93
N ALA A 142 -4.08 -1.98 -10.64
CA ALA A 142 -3.44 -3.06 -11.41
C ALA A 142 -2.33 -2.52 -12.34
N ASP A 143 -1.27 -3.29 -12.52
CA ASP A 143 -0.24 -3.01 -13.52
C ASP A 143 -0.83 -3.32 -14.90
N ASP A 144 -0.93 -2.32 -15.77
CA ASP A 144 -1.56 -2.48 -17.08
C ASP A 144 -0.64 -2.12 -18.24
N GLY A 145 0.64 -1.79 -17.98
CA GLY A 145 1.60 -1.37 -19.00
C GLY A 145 1.23 -0.08 -19.76
N LEU A 146 0.03 0.49 -19.54
CA LEU A 146 -0.53 1.65 -20.23
C LEU A 146 -0.50 2.92 -19.37
N SER A 147 -0.22 2.78 -18.08
CA SER A 147 0.09 3.91 -17.22
C SER A 147 1.45 4.50 -17.62
N GLN A 148 1.42 5.43 -18.58
CA GLN A 148 2.57 6.15 -19.17
C GLN A 148 3.55 6.76 -18.14
N PHE A 149 3.20 6.76 -16.85
CA PHE A 149 3.90 7.48 -15.79
C PHE A 149 4.30 6.60 -14.58
N ALA A 150 4.13 5.27 -14.64
CA ALA A 150 4.50 4.34 -13.55
C ALA A 150 6.02 4.03 -13.47
N LYS A 151 6.83 4.51 -14.42
CA LYS A 151 8.28 4.21 -14.48
C LYS A 151 9.15 4.76 -13.33
N ALA A 152 8.58 5.49 -12.36
CA ALA A 152 9.36 6.11 -11.29
C ALA A 152 9.69 5.18 -10.08
N SER A 153 9.25 3.91 -10.04
CA SER A 153 9.53 3.03 -8.88
C SER A 153 9.92 1.57 -9.18
N GLY A 154 10.06 1.19 -10.46
CA GLY A 154 10.31 -0.20 -10.86
C GLY A 154 11.69 -0.76 -10.49
N GLY A 155 12.70 0.10 -10.29
CA GLY A 155 14.08 -0.35 -10.06
C GLY A 155 14.32 -1.00 -8.70
N ALA A 156 13.67 -0.53 -7.63
CA ALA A 156 13.87 -1.06 -6.29
C ALA A 156 13.05 -2.34 -6.04
N LYS A 157 11.80 -2.38 -6.53
CA LYS A 157 10.91 -3.55 -6.36
C LYS A 157 11.37 -4.75 -7.20
N SER A 158 11.91 -4.53 -8.41
CA SER A 158 12.47 -5.61 -9.24
C SER A 158 13.73 -6.22 -8.64
N LYS A 159 14.62 -5.40 -8.06
CA LYS A 159 15.81 -5.88 -7.33
C LYS A 159 15.43 -6.72 -6.11
N LEU A 160 14.47 -6.27 -5.31
CA LEU A 160 14.00 -7.01 -4.12
C LEU A 160 13.30 -8.33 -4.49
N ALA A 161 12.48 -8.32 -5.55
CA ALA A 161 11.82 -9.54 -6.05
C ALA A 161 12.84 -10.56 -6.57
N LYS A 162 13.88 -10.11 -7.29
CA LYS A 162 14.95 -10.98 -7.79
C LYS A 162 15.81 -11.56 -6.66
N ALA A 163 16.06 -10.79 -5.60
CA ALA A 163 16.76 -11.28 -4.40
C ALA A 163 15.96 -12.37 -3.68
N LYS A 164 14.66 -12.15 -3.46
CA LYS A 164 13.77 -13.12 -2.79
C LYS A 164 13.56 -14.41 -3.60
N ALA A 165 13.58 -14.31 -4.92
CA ALA A 165 13.54 -15.49 -5.81
C ALA A 165 14.83 -16.32 -5.73
N ARG A 166 16.01 -15.67 -5.66
CA ARG A 166 17.30 -16.35 -5.47
C ARG A 166 17.38 -17.06 -4.13
N GLU A 167 16.91 -16.42 -3.06
CA GLU A 167 16.85 -17.02 -1.72
C GLU A 167 15.96 -18.27 -1.69
N ARG A 168 14.76 -18.20 -2.31
CA ARG A 168 13.87 -19.36 -2.43
C ARG A 168 14.46 -20.50 -3.27
N ALA A 169 15.17 -20.18 -4.35
CA ALA A 169 15.86 -21.18 -5.15
C ALA A 169 17.00 -21.86 -4.37
N ALA A 170 17.76 -21.10 -3.58
CA ALA A 170 18.82 -21.63 -2.72
C ALA A 170 18.25 -22.55 -1.61
N VAL A 171 17.12 -22.17 -0.99
CA VAL A 171 16.43 -23.00 0.01
C VAL A 171 15.79 -24.25 -0.61
N ALA A 172 15.33 -24.19 -1.85
CA ALA A 172 14.84 -25.37 -2.57
C ALA A 172 15.99 -26.33 -2.95
N GLN A 173 17.16 -25.80 -3.28
CA GLN A 173 18.34 -26.59 -3.65
C GLN A 173 18.98 -27.30 -2.45
N SER A 174 18.82 -26.78 -1.22
CA SER A 174 19.27 -27.44 0.02
C SER A 174 18.31 -28.54 0.50
N ARG A 175 17.04 -28.53 0.05
CA ARG A 175 16.07 -29.60 0.29
C ARG A 175 16.13 -30.65 -0.81
N LYS A 176 17.25 -31.35 -0.97
CA LYS A 176 17.26 -32.59 -1.77
C LYS A 176 16.52 -33.67 -1.00
N ALA A 177 15.29 -33.99 -1.42
CA ALA A 177 14.62 -35.21 -1.02
C ALA A 177 15.46 -36.44 -1.44
N PRO A 178 15.40 -37.56 -0.69
CA PRO A 178 16.10 -38.79 -1.09
C PRO A 178 15.69 -39.22 -2.50
N SER A 179 16.65 -39.80 -3.24
CA SER A 179 16.43 -40.22 -4.62
C SER A 179 15.34 -41.28 -4.71
N TRP A 180 14.69 -41.38 -5.88
CA TRP A 180 13.57 -42.29 -6.17
C TRP A 180 13.80 -43.74 -5.69
N ASN A 181 15.05 -44.21 -5.68
CA ASN A 181 15.41 -45.55 -5.21
C ASN A 181 15.27 -45.71 -3.69
N ALA A 182 15.66 -44.71 -2.89
CA ALA A 182 15.55 -44.76 -1.43
C ALA A 182 14.09 -44.66 -0.94
N ALA A 183 13.25 -43.90 -1.65
CA ALA A 183 11.81 -43.86 -1.37
C ALA A 183 11.10 -45.17 -1.74
N ARG A 184 11.60 -45.88 -2.75
CA ARG A 184 11.02 -47.14 -3.23
C ARG A 184 11.30 -48.31 -2.29
N GLU A 185 12.50 -48.39 -1.72
CA GLU A 185 12.83 -49.42 -0.71
C GLU A 185 11.95 -49.28 0.54
N GLN A 186 11.66 -48.05 0.99
CA GLN A 186 10.78 -47.81 2.15
C GLN A 186 9.32 -48.21 1.92
N ILE A 187 8.86 -48.36 0.67
CA ILE A 187 7.47 -48.78 0.37
C ILE A 187 7.33 -50.30 0.47
N PHE A 188 8.36 -51.06 0.10
CA PHE A 188 8.34 -52.54 0.15
C PHE A 188 8.49 -53.11 1.57
N LEU A 189 8.92 -52.31 2.54
CA LEU A 189 9.02 -52.71 3.95
C LEU A 189 7.76 -52.39 4.77
N ARG A 190 6.71 -51.82 4.16
CA ARG A 190 5.47 -51.51 4.88
C ARG A 190 4.59 -52.77 4.96
N PRO A 191 4.19 -53.21 6.16
CA PRO A 191 3.24 -54.33 6.28
C PRO A 191 1.94 -53.95 5.55
N ALA A 192 1.39 -54.91 4.79
CA ALA A 192 0.13 -54.72 4.09
C ALA A 192 -0.96 -54.33 5.10
N LEU A 193 -1.71 -53.27 4.80
CA LEU A 193 -2.83 -52.85 5.63
C LEU A 193 -3.90 -53.96 5.64
N PRO A 194 -4.50 -54.26 6.81
CA PRO A 194 -5.59 -55.23 6.90
C PRO A 194 -6.79 -54.77 6.05
N VAL A 195 -7.56 -55.73 5.54
CA VAL A 195 -8.67 -55.52 4.57
C VAL A 195 -9.83 -54.69 5.13
N ASP A 196 -9.79 -54.38 6.42
CA ASP A 196 -10.80 -53.72 7.23
C ASP A 196 -10.34 -52.33 7.73
N ALA A 197 -9.22 -51.81 7.21
CA ALA A 197 -8.80 -50.43 7.47
C ALA A 197 -9.74 -49.40 6.81
N PHE A 198 -10.38 -48.56 7.63
CA PHE A 198 -11.26 -47.47 7.20
C PHE A 198 -10.59 -46.58 6.14
N GLY A 199 -11.17 -46.53 4.93
CA GLY A 199 -10.72 -45.69 3.82
C GLY A 199 -10.16 -46.43 2.60
N TYR A 200 -10.14 -47.77 2.59
CA TYR A 200 -9.79 -48.53 1.40
C TYR A 200 -10.96 -48.53 0.40
N GLN A 201 -10.77 -47.90 -0.76
CA GLN A 201 -11.75 -47.88 -1.84
C GLN A 201 -11.09 -48.48 -3.10
N PRO A 202 -11.46 -49.72 -3.51
CA PRO A 202 -10.87 -50.35 -4.68
C PRO A 202 -11.23 -49.58 -5.95
N TYR A 203 -10.23 -49.36 -6.79
CA TYR A 203 -10.36 -48.67 -8.06
C TYR A 203 -11.02 -49.60 -9.10
N TYR A 204 -12.21 -49.23 -9.57
CA TYR A 204 -12.87 -49.90 -10.69
C TYR A 204 -12.83 -48.99 -11.93
N PRO A 205 -12.09 -49.37 -12.99
CA PRO A 205 -12.03 -48.57 -14.19
C PRO A 205 -13.28 -48.74 -15.07
N ASN A 206 -13.97 -47.61 -15.27
CA ASN A 206 -14.65 -47.17 -16.50
C ASN A 206 -16.04 -47.75 -16.82
N GLN A 207 -17.07 -46.89 -16.86
CA GLN A 207 -18.25 -47.12 -17.71
C GLN A 207 -18.53 -45.89 -18.58
N ARG A 208 -18.59 -46.14 -19.90
CA ARG A 208 -18.91 -45.21 -20.98
C ARG A 208 -20.41 -44.89 -20.97
N TRP A 209 -20.78 -43.62 -21.10
CA TRP A 209 -22.17 -43.19 -21.30
C TRP A 209 -22.55 -43.34 -22.79
N ARG A 210 -23.76 -43.87 -23.03
CA ARG A 210 -24.41 -44.03 -24.34
C ARG A 210 -24.84 -42.68 -24.90
#